data_AF-A0A431U6Q4-F1
#
_entry.id   AF-A0A431U6Q4-F1
#
_cell.length_a   1.000
_cell.length_b   1.000
_cell.length_c   1.000
_cell.angle_alpha   90.00
_cell.angle_beta   90.00
_cell.angle_gamma   90.00
#
_symmetry.space_group_name_H-M   'P 1'
#
loop_
_entity.id
_entity.type
_entity.pdbx_description
1 polymer ?
#
loop_
_entity_poly.entity_id
_entity_poly.type
_entity_poly.pdbx_seq_one_letter_code
_entity_poly.pdbx_strand_id
1 'polypeptide(L)'
;MIDIPETPGTLIAFLERYKALTHQHETQRLVADQLAYARLLEGWQVLQQLHRRQQQLAPAYNVFSLLRNLTWDETRLHSPMLADLLYPRGAHGQGPLFYDALLEQLRQLGIQPNRYQGRDAHFYHVATEVDTGDGFIDVLLTYRGPDARFAVAIENKIYAADQDRQLARYQRYLEAQFGSRSLLLYLTPWRRDPDEASLTVAERQQLTEAGRLRCITYYDHVLPMLQGCLAQVQAPVVRQILEQYIQAIENL
;
A
#
# COMPACT_ATOMS: atom_id res chain seq x y z
N MET A 1 -30.01 17.82 61.09
CA MET A 1 -29.94 18.70 62.27
C MET A 1 -28.73 18.28 63.06
N ILE A 2 -27.76 19.18 63.26
CA ILE A 2 -26.58 18.90 64.10
C ILE A 2 -26.98 19.32 65.51
N ASP A 3 -27.11 18.36 66.42
CA ASP A 3 -27.35 18.63 67.85
C ASP A 3 -26.16 19.37 68.44
N ILE A 4 -26.41 20.53 69.02
CA ILE A 4 -25.39 21.37 69.66
C ILE A 4 -25.24 20.90 71.12
N PRO A 5 -24.03 20.60 71.63
CA PRO A 5 -23.86 20.03 72.96
C PRO A 5 -24.17 21.05 74.08
N GLU A 6 -24.92 20.63 75.10
CA GLU A 6 -25.42 21.52 76.18
C GLU A 6 -24.48 21.67 77.39
N THR A 7 -23.30 21.03 77.42
CA THR A 7 -22.35 21.15 78.55
C THR A 7 -20.90 21.43 78.11
N PRO A 8 -20.08 22.16 78.91
CA PRO A 8 -18.70 22.50 78.53
C PRO A 8 -17.81 21.29 78.17
N GLY A 9 -17.95 20.17 78.90
CA GLY A 9 -17.19 18.94 78.61
C GLY A 9 -17.63 18.24 77.33
N THR A 10 -18.90 18.31 76.96
CA THR A 10 -19.41 17.73 75.70
C THR A 10 -19.05 18.58 74.49
N LEU A 11 -18.94 19.91 74.66
CA LEU A 11 -18.46 20.83 73.64
C LEU A 11 -16.97 20.61 73.31
N ILE A 12 -16.11 20.40 74.32
CA ILE A 12 -14.68 20.10 74.10
C ILE A 12 -14.51 18.80 73.31
N ALA A 13 -15.19 17.73 73.73
CA ALA A 13 -15.15 16.44 73.03
C ALA A 13 -15.74 16.52 71.60
N PHE A 14 -16.73 17.38 71.36
CA PHE A 14 -17.24 17.66 70.02
C PHE A 14 -16.19 18.38 69.15
N LEU A 15 -15.54 19.43 69.68
CA LEU A 15 -14.50 20.18 68.95
C LEU A 15 -13.28 19.31 68.62
N GLU A 16 -12.87 18.41 69.51
CA GLU A 16 -11.78 17.45 69.25
C GLU A 16 -12.15 16.46 68.14
N ARG A 17 -13.38 15.90 68.18
CA ARG A 17 -13.87 15.02 67.10
C ARG A 17 -14.02 15.74 65.78
N TYR A 18 -14.49 16.99 65.78
CA TYR A 18 -14.60 17.82 64.59
C TYR A 18 -13.22 18.12 63.99
N LYS A 19 -12.22 18.47 64.82
CA LYS A 19 -10.82 18.65 64.38
C LYS A 19 -10.23 17.37 63.81
N ALA A 20 -10.46 16.22 64.43
CA ALA A 20 -9.98 14.93 63.94
C ALA A 20 -10.64 14.56 62.59
N LEU A 21 -11.95 14.77 62.45
CA LEU A 21 -12.69 14.50 61.21
C LEU A 21 -12.25 15.40 60.06
N THR A 22 -12.08 16.70 60.31
CA THR A 22 -11.59 17.67 59.31
C THR A 22 -10.18 17.31 58.86
N HIS A 23 -9.28 16.97 59.79
CA HIS A 23 -7.92 16.52 59.46
C HIS A 23 -7.91 15.21 58.66
N GLN A 24 -8.78 14.26 58.99
CA GLN A 24 -8.92 13.00 58.26
C GLN A 24 -9.43 13.24 56.83
N HIS A 25 -10.44 14.09 56.65
CA HIS A 25 -10.94 14.46 55.32
C HIS A 25 -9.87 15.20 54.48
N GLU A 26 -9.11 16.11 55.08
CA GLU A 26 -8.00 16.78 54.40
C GLU A 26 -6.92 15.78 53.96
N THR A 27 -6.56 14.84 54.83
CA THR A 27 -5.59 13.78 54.51
C THR A 27 -6.08 12.90 53.35
N GLN A 28 -7.35 12.49 53.37
CA GLN A 28 -7.95 11.72 52.28
C GLN A 28 -7.96 12.48 50.96
N ARG A 29 -8.28 13.78 50.99
CA ARG A 29 -8.23 14.64 49.80
C ARG A 29 -6.81 14.73 49.25
N LEU A 30 -5.81 14.93 50.10
CA LEU A 30 -4.40 14.99 49.68
C LEU A 30 -3.92 13.69 49.05
N VAL A 31 -4.31 12.53 49.59
CA VAL A 31 -3.98 11.22 48.98
C VAL A 31 -4.66 11.06 47.63
N ALA A 32 -5.94 11.45 47.51
CA ALA A 32 -6.66 11.41 46.24
C ALA A 32 -6.01 12.34 45.19
N ASP A 33 -5.65 13.55 45.58
CA ASP A 33 -4.94 14.52 44.74
C ASP A 33 -3.57 13.98 44.32
N GLN A 34 -2.78 13.41 45.23
CA GLN A 34 -1.49 12.78 44.92
C GLN A 34 -1.62 11.64 43.90
N LEU A 35 -2.62 10.78 44.06
CA LEU A 35 -2.91 9.71 43.09
C LEU A 35 -3.33 10.27 41.73
N ALA A 36 -4.14 11.34 41.71
CA ALA A 36 -4.53 12.01 40.47
C ALA A 36 -3.32 12.64 39.76
N TYR A 37 -2.45 13.35 40.50
CA TYR A 37 -1.23 13.92 39.95
C TYR A 37 -0.25 12.86 39.47
N ALA A 38 -0.09 11.74 40.19
CA ALA A 38 0.73 10.62 39.75
C ALA A 38 0.26 10.06 38.40
N ARG A 39 -1.05 9.82 38.25
CA ARG A 39 -1.64 9.39 36.97
C ARG A 39 -1.44 10.40 35.84
N LEU A 40 -1.57 11.69 36.13
CA LEU A 40 -1.32 12.75 35.14
C LEU A 40 0.16 12.78 34.71
N LEU A 41 1.10 12.62 35.64
CA LEU A 41 2.52 12.56 35.35
C LEU A 41 2.90 11.32 34.53
N GLU A 42 2.35 10.15 34.86
CA GLU A 42 2.49 8.94 34.06
C GLU A 42 1.96 9.16 32.64
N GLY A 43 0.74 9.69 32.50
CA GLY A 43 0.16 10.03 31.21
C GLY A 43 1.02 11.01 30.40
N TRP A 44 1.57 12.03 31.06
CA TRP A 44 2.48 13.00 30.45
C TRP A 44 3.78 12.35 29.94
N GLN A 45 4.38 11.43 30.72
CA GLN A 45 5.57 10.69 30.28
C GLN A 45 5.28 9.83 29.05
N VAL A 46 4.12 9.17 28.99
CA VAL A 46 3.70 8.42 27.79
C VAL A 46 3.56 9.35 26.59
N LEU A 47 2.90 10.50 26.73
CA LEU A 47 2.74 11.47 25.65
C LEU A 47 4.10 11.99 25.15
N GLN A 48 5.06 12.25 26.05
CA GLN A 48 6.41 12.65 25.66
C GLN A 48 7.14 11.55 24.88
N GLN A 49 7.00 10.29 25.27
CA GLN A 49 7.58 9.16 24.54
C GLN A 49 6.97 9.02 23.14
N LEU A 50 5.64 9.13 23.03
CA LEU A 50 4.94 9.12 21.74
C LEU A 50 5.39 10.27 20.85
N HIS A 51 5.54 11.48 21.40
CA HIS A 51 6.00 12.64 20.65
C HIS A 51 7.44 12.48 20.15
N ARG A 52 8.36 11.98 21.00
CA ARG A 52 9.74 11.67 20.59
C ARG A 52 9.77 10.61 19.48
N ARG A 53 8.95 9.55 19.61
CA ARG A 53 8.84 8.51 18.59
C ARG A 53 8.30 9.07 17.27
N GLN A 54 7.33 9.98 17.32
CA GLN A 54 6.80 10.65 16.14
C GLN A 54 7.87 11.53 15.47
N GLN A 55 8.69 12.25 16.24
CA GLN A 55 9.80 13.05 15.70
C GLN A 55 10.90 12.18 15.07
N GLN A 56 11.21 11.02 15.67
CA GLN A 56 12.27 10.14 15.18
C GLN A 56 11.87 9.31 13.96
N LEU A 57 10.63 8.81 13.92
CA LEU A 57 10.16 7.90 12.87
C LEU A 57 9.38 8.61 11.76
N ALA A 58 8.76 9.76 12.07
CA ALA A 58 7.88 10.50 11.17
C ALA A 58 6.93 9.59 10.35
N PRO A 59 6.15 8.70 10.99
CA PRO A 59 5.43 7.62 10.28
C PRO A 59 4.32 8.12 9.34
N ALA A 60 3.89 9.37 9.48
CA ALA A 60 2.92 10.01 8.60
C ALA A 60 3.57 10.81 7.44
N TYR A 61 4.90 10.84 7.36
CA TYR A 61 5.62 11.55 6.30
C TYR A 61 5.72 10.63 5.07
N ASN A 62 5.01 11.00 4.00
CA ASN A 62 4.99 10.25 2.76
C ASN A 62 5.12 11.20 1.55
N VAL A 63 6.18 11.02 0.76
CA VAL A 63 6.47 11.90 -0.37
C VAL A 63 5.38 11.86 -1.45
N PHE A 64 4.75 10.70 -1.67
CA PHE A 64 3.68 10.56 -2.66
C PHE A 64 2.41 11.28 -2.22
N SER A 65 2.11 11.30 -0.91
CA SER A 65 0.98 12.06 -0.36
C SER A 65 1.23 13.57 -0.33
N LEU A 66 2.50 14.00 -0.18
CA LEU A 66 2.85 15.42 -0.21
C LEU A 66 2.68 16.03 -1.61
N LEU A 67 2.97 15.25 -2.65
CA LEU A 67 2.78 15.65 -4.03
C LEU A 67 1.28 15.51 -4.38
N ARG A 68 0.54 16.61 -4.23
CA ARG A 68 -0.92 16.65 -4.45
C ARG A 68 -1.30 15.98 -5.77
N ASN A 69 -2.38 15.18 -5.72
CA ASN A 69 -2.96 14.43 -6.84
C ASN A 69 -2.08 13.30 -7.41
N LEU A 70 -0.85 13.11 -6.93
CA LEU A 70 0.05 12.08 -7.46
C LEU A 70 -0.40 10.67 -7.06
N THR A 71 -1.01 10.50 -5.88
CA THR A 71 -1.60 9.23 -5.41
C THR A 71 -2.63 8.66 -6.36
N TRP A 72 -3.27 9.50 -7.19
CA TRP A 72 -4.34 9.07 -8.09
C TRP A 72 -3.93 9.12 -9.56
N ASP A 73 -2.63 9.35 -9.83
CA ASP A 73 -2.10 9.60 -11.16
C ASP A 73 -1.48 8.32 -11.73
N GLU A 74 -2.19 7.68 -12.66
CA GLU A 74 -1.75 6.44 -13.30
C GLU A 74 -0.39 6.64 -13.99
N THR A 75 -0.26 7.73 -14.74
CA THR A 75 0.86 7.99 -15.64
C THR A 75 2.10 8.49 -14.92
N ARG A 76 1.95 9.34 -13.90
CA ARG A 76 3.08 10.03 -13.26
C ARG A 76 3.59 9.35 -12.00
N LEU A 77 2.79 8.51 -11.36
CA LEU A 77 3.21 7.73 -10.19
C LEU A 77 3.25 6.24 -10.50
N HIS A 78 2.09 5.67 -10.79
CA HIS A 78 1.92 4.23 -10.67
C HIS A 78 2.59 3.44 -11.80
N SER A 79 2.42 3.86 -13.05
CA SER A 79 3.04 3.21 -14.20
C SER A 79 4.58 3.30 -14.16
N PRO A 80 5.21 4.45 -13.88
CA PRO A 80 6.66 4.53 -13.69
C PRO A 80 7.16 3.69 -12.51
N MET A 81 6.43 3.67 -11.40
CA MET A 81 6.83 2.88 -10.22
C MET A 81 6.77 1.37 -10.51
N LEU A 82 5.69 0.91 -11.15
CA LEU A 82 5.58 -0.48 -11.59
C LEU A 82 6.65 -0.81 -12.63
N ALA A 83 6.93 0.08 -13.58
CA ALA A 83 7.96 -0.13 -14.59
C ALA A 83 9.36 -0.28 -13.99
N ASP A 84 9.74 0.57 -13.03
CA ASP A 84 11.04 0.46 -12.34
C ASP A 84 11.11 -0.84 -11.52
N LEU A 85 10.12 -1.11 -10.67
CA LEU A 85 10.11 -2.30 -9.80
C LEU A 85 10.14 -3.60 -10.62
N LEU A 86 9.35 -3.68 -11.69
CA LEU A 86 9.26 -4.90 -12.49
C LEU A 86 10.46 -5.09 -13.43
N TYR A 87 11.36 -4.12 -13.54
CA TYR A 87 12.54 -4.25 -14.39
C TYR A 87 13.66 -4.99 -13.63
N PRO A 88 14.07 -6.23 -14.01
CA PRO A 88 15.07 -6.97 -13.25
C PRO A 88 16.45 -6.30 -13.16
N ARG A 89 16.71 -5.31 -14.04
CA ARG A 89 17.92 -4.48 -14.06
C ARG A 89 17.64 -3.01 -13.71
N GLY A 90 16.51 -2.74 -13.05
CA GLY A 90 16.12 -1.43 -12.58
C GLY A 90 17.11 -0.86 -11.56
N ALA A 91 17.05 0.46 -11.35
CA ALA A 91 17.99 1.17 -10.47
C ALA A 91 17.86 0.74 -9.00
N HIS A 92 16.72 0.14 -8.62
CA HIS A 92 16.50 -0.46 -7.31
C HIS A 92 17.49 -1.60 -6.97
N GLY A 93 18.13 -2.24 -7.97
CA GLY A 93 19.21 -3.20 -7.75
C GLY A 93 18.79 -4.48 -7.00
N GLN A 94 17.50 -4.84 -7.03
CA GLN A 94 16.96 -6.02 -6.34
C GLN A 94 16.82 -7.25 -7.26
N GLY A 95 17.45 -7.23 -8.44
CA GLY A 95 17.33 -8.30 -9.42
C GLY A 95 15.87 -8.53 -9.84
N PRO A 96 15.46 -9.78 -10.12
CA PRO A 96 14.10 -10.10 -10.56
C PRO A 96 13.07 -10.17 -9.43
N LEU A 97 13.42 -9.81 -8.18
CA LEU A 97 12.58 -10.01 -6.99
C LEU A 97 11.10 -9.63 -7.19
N PHE A 98 10.83 -8.40 -7.64
CA PHE A 98 9.46 -7.91 -7.82
C PHE A 98 8.76 -8.56 -9.01
N TYR A 99 9.49 -8.86 -10.09
CA TYR A 99 8.93 -9.52 -11.26
C TYR A 99 8.56 -10.98 -10.96
N ASP A 100 9.43 -11.72 -10.27
CA ASP A 100 9.17 -13.09 -9.83
C ASP A 100 7.97 -13.12 -8.87
N ALA A 101 7.84 -12.12 -7.99
CA ALA A 101 6.67 -11.98 -7.12
C ALA A 101 5.38 -11.71 -7.90
N LEU A 102 5.42 -10.89 -8.97
CA LEU A 102 4.27 -10.69 -9.87
C LEU A 102 3.89 -12.01 -10.55
N LEU A 103 4.87 -12.74 -11.08
CA LEU A 103 4.63 -14.03 -11.72
C LEU A 103 3.99 -15.03 -10.76
N GLU A 104 4.36 -15.00 -9.48
CA GLU A 104 3.75 -15.83 -8.44
C GLU A 104 2.29 -15.43 -8.16
N GLN A 105 1.96 -14.13 -8.15
CA GLN A 105 0.54 -13.70 -8.09
C GLN A 105 -0.24 -14.22 -9.29
N LEU A 106 0.34 -14.15 -10.49
CA LEU A 106 -0.30 -14.63 -11.72
C LEU A 106 -0.48 -16.16 -11.73
N ARG A 107 0.44 -16.91 -11.09
CA ARG A 107 0.31 -18.36 -10.89
C ARG A 107 -1.00 -18.72 -10.17
N GLN A 108 -1.36 -17.94 -9.16
CA GLN A 108 -2.60 -18.14 -8.40
C GLN A 108 -3.85 -17.86 -9.24
N LEU A 109 -3.73 -17.09 -10.32
CA LEU A 109 -4.78 -16.81 -11.31
C LEU A 109 -4.79 -17.78 -12.50
N GLY A 110 -4.07 -18.90 -12.39
CA GLY A 110 -4.00 -19.95 -13.40
C GLY A 110 -3.14 -19.59 -14.62
N ILE A 111 -2.35 -18.51 -14.55
CA ILE A 111 -1.35 -18.20 -15.58
C ILE A 111 -0.09 -19.02 -15.30
N GLN A 112 0.49 -19.61 -16.33
CA GLN A 112 1.72 -20.40 -16.22
C GLN A 112 2.94 -19.46 -16.23
N PRO A 113 3.67 -19.27 -15.10
CA PRO A 113 4.76 -18.30 -15.00
C PRO A 113 5.90 -18.55 -16.01
N ASN A 114 6.21 -19.83 -16.26
CA ASN A 114 7.26 -20.26 -17.17
C ASN A 114 7.13 -19.72 -18.60
N ARG A 115 5.92 -19.33 -19.04
CA ARG A 115 5.67 -18.71 -20.34
C ARG A 115 6.21 -17.29 -20.43
N TYR A 116 6.33 -16.63 -19.29
CA TYR A 116 6.73 -15.24 -19.12
C TYR A 116 7.96 -15.13 -18.23
N GLN A 117 8.81 -16.16 -18.19
CA GLN A 117 10.05 -16.15 -17.43
C GLN A 117 11.24 -16.39 -18.36
N GLY A 118 12.10 -15.39 -18.44
CA GLY A 118 13.39 -15.43 -19.13
C GLY A 118 14.54 -15.68 -18.16
N ARG A 119 15.60 -16.33 -18.63
CA ARG A 119 16.72 -16.78 -17.77
C ARG A 119 17.73 -15.68 -17.47
N ASP A 120 17.99 -14.81 -18.43
CA ASP A 120 19.02 -13.78 -18.34
C ASP A 120 18.39 -12.39 -18.28
N ALA A 121 18.64 -11.70 -17.16
CA ALA A 121 18.17 -10.35 -16.90
C ALA A 121 18.55 -9.35 -18.01
N HIS A 122 19.63 -9.61 -18.77
CA HIS A 122 20.10 -8.74 -19.84
C HIS A 122 19.08 -8.54 -20.97
N PHE A 123 18.25 -9.54 -21.24
CA PHE A 123 17.28 -9.50 -22.35
C PHE A 123 15.92 -8.93 -21.95
N TYR A 124 15.75 -8.53 -20.68
CA TYR A 124 14.56 -7.81 -20.25
C TYR A 124 14.66 -6.33 -20.63
N HIS A 125 13.53 -5.77 -21.03
CA HIS A 125 13.34 -4.34 -21.19
C HIS A 125 11.93 -3.97 -20.71
N VAL A 126 11.83 -2.88 -19.96
CA VAL A 126 10.57 -2.33 -19.48
C VAL A 126 10.49 -0.87 -19.92
N ALA A 127 9.34 -0.49 -20.47
CA ALA A 127 9.06 0.88 -20.90
C ALA A 127 7.65 1.28 -20.48
N THR A 128 7.44 2.57 -20.27
CA THR A 128 6.13 3.19 -20.05
C THR A 128 5.65 3.88 -21.31
N GLU A 129 4.34 4.09 -21.42
CA GLU A 129 3.71 4.86 -22.52
C GLU A 129 4.19 4.38 -23.91
N VAL A 130 4.14 3.07 -24.16
CA VAL A 130 4.63 2.49 -25.41
C VAL A 130 3.61 2.73 -26.52
N ASP A 131 4.01 3.53 -27.51
CA ASP A 131 3.21 3.82 -28.69
C ASP A 131 2.95 2.55 -29.51
N THR A 132 1.68 2.30 -29.79
CA THR A 132 1.19 1.19 -30.63
C THR A 132 0.76 1.65 -32.02
N GLY A 133 0.85 2.96 -32.31
CA GLY A 133 0.31 3.65 -33.49
C GLY A 133 -1.08 4.23 -33.24
N ASP A 134 -1.89 3.56 -32.42
CA ASP A 134 -3.29 3.91 -32.15
C ASP A 134 -3.55 4.05 -30.62
N GLY A 135 -2.53 4.30 -29.82
CA GLY A 135 -2.62 4.42 -28.37
C GLY A 135 -1.34 4.00 -27.66
N PHE A 136 -1.31 4.14 -26.34
CA PHE A 136 -0.12 3.94 -25.52
C PHE A 136 -0.36 2.87 -24.46
N ILE A 137 0.45 1.80 -24.46
CA ILE A 137 0.43 0.82 -23.37
C ILE A 137 1.14 1.44 -22.16
N ASP A 138 0.48 1.46 -21.01
CA ASP A 138 1.01 2.14 -19.81
C ASP A 138 2.34 1.58 -19.33
N VAL A 139 2.46 0.25 -19.24
CA VAL A 139 3.73 -0.44 -18.95
C VAL A 139 3.88 -1.66 -19.84
N LEU A 140 5.01 -1.80 -20.51
CA LEU A 140 5.33 -2.96 -21.33
C LEU A 140 6.67 -3.55 -20.91
N LEU A 141 6.62 -4.74 -20.31
CA LEU A 141 7.78 -5.58 -20.08
C LEU A 141 7.93 -6.55 -21.25
N THR A 142 9.14 -6.62 -21.80
CA THR A 142 9.49 -7.54 -22.88
C THR A 142 10.74 -8.33 -22.53
N TYR A 143 10.78 -9.58 -22.98
CA TYR A 143 11.98 -10.40 -22.97
C TYR A 143 12.30 -10.84 -24.38
N ARG A 144 13.55 -10.68 -24.79
CA ARG A 144 14.04 -11.00 -26.15
C ARG A 144 15.36 -11.76 -26.08
N GLY A 145 15.33 -12.91 -25.42
CA GLY A 145 16.48 -13.79 -25.26
C GLY A 145 16.60 -14.83 -26.38
N PRO A 146 17.72 -15.58 -26.41
CA PRO A 146 17.93 -16.65 -27.37
C PRO A 146 16.98 -17.84 -27.15
N ASP A 147 16.46 -18.01 -25.94
CA ASP A 147 15.63 -19.15 -25.52
C ASP A 147 14.12 -18.86 -25.58
N ALA A 148 13.73 -17.60 -25.44
CA ALA A 148 12.34 -17.18 -25.46
C ALA A 148 12.18 -15.73 -25.89
N ARG A 149 10.99 -15.44 -26.42
CA ARG A 149 10.52 -14.08 -26.65
C ARG A 149 9.08 -13.98 -26.13
N PHE A 150 8.81 -12.99 -25.29
CA PHE A 150 7.48 -12.75 -24.73
C PHE A 150 7.29 -11.29 -24.31
N ALA A 151 6.03 -10.93 -24.02
CA ALA A 151 5.67 -9.65 -23.45
C ALA A 151 4.63 -9.79 -22.33
N VAL A 152 4.74 -8.93 -21.32
CA VAL A 152 3.71 -8.67 -20.31
C VAL A 152 3.41 -7.18 -20.36
N ALA A 153 2.21 -6.85 -20.84
CA ALA A 153 1.69 -5.50 -20.87
C ALA A 153 0.78 -5.28 -19.65
N ILE A 154 0.83 -4.09 -19.06
CA ILE A 154 -0.09 -3.65 -18.02
C ILE A 154 -0.78 -2.40 -18.54
N GLU A 155 -2.10 -2.43 -18.56
CA GLU A 155 -2.94 -1.24 -18.66
C GLU A 155 -3.41 -0.90 -17.25
N ASN A 156 -3.06 0.30 -16.77
CA ASN A 156 -3.28 0.76 -15.41
C ASN A 156 -4.45 1.76 -15.40
N LYS A 157 -5.54 1.42 -14.71
CA LYS A 157 -6.78 2.21 -14.66
C LYS A 157 -7.18 2.49 -13.23
N ILE A 158 -6.92 3.70 -12.74
CA ILE A 158 -7.31 4.13 -11.39
C ILE A 158 -8.60 4.95 -11.45
N TYR A 159 -8.62 6.00 -12.26
CA TYR A 159 -9.78 6.85 -12.51
C TYR A 159 -10.10 7.07 -13.99
N ALA A 160 -9.16 6.82 -14.90
CA ALA A 160 -9.40 7.00 -16.32
C ALA A 160 -10.50 6.05 -16.85
N ALA A 161 -11.44 6.60 -17.63
CA ALA A 161 -12.38 5.81 -18.39
C ALA A 161 -11.66 4.98 -19.47
N ASP A 162 -12.21 3.82 -19.82
CA ASP A 162 -11.62 3.02 -20.89
C ASP A 162 -11.89 3.68 -22.25
N GLN A 163 -10.89 3.66 -23.12
CA GLN A 163 -11.04 4.18 -24.48
C GLN A 163 -11.66 3.11 -25.38
N ASP A 164 -12.42 3.54 -26.39
CA ASP A 164 -13.03 2.64 -27.37
C ASP A 164 -11.98 1.71 -28.00
N ARG A 165 -12.28 0.41 -28.06
CA ARG A 165 -11.45 -0.71 -28.55
C ARG A 165 -10.01 -0.77 -28.04
N GLN A 166 -9.69 -0.13 -26.92
CA GLN A 166 -8.30 0.06 -26.44
C GLN A 166 -7.58 -1.27 -26.22
N LEU A 167 -8.12 -2.17 -25.39
CA LEU A 167 -7.46 -3.45 -25.12
C LEU A 167 -7.40 -4.35 -26.37
N ALA A 168 -8.39 -4.26 -27.26
CA ALA A 168 -8.38 -4.96 -28.53
C ALA A 168 -7.25 -4.48 -29.47
N ARG A 169 -6.88 -3.19 -29.42
CA ARG A 169 -5.70 -2.66 -30.14
C ARG A 169 -4.41 -3.17 -29.53
N TYR A 170 -4.29 -3.13 -28.20
CA TYR A 170 -3.08 -3.60 -27.52
C TYR A 170 -2.84 -5.09 -27.73
N GLN A 171 -3.88 -5.92 -27.70
CA GLN A 171 -3.75 -7.35 -28.04
C GLN A 171 -3.26 -7.57 -29.47
N ARG A 172 -3.78 -6.82 -30.46
CA ARG A 172 -3.31 -6.90 -31.84
C ARG A 172 -1.83 -6.53 -31.97
N TYR A 173 -1.42 -5.44 -31.33
CA TYR A 173 -0.02 -5.02 -31.29
C TYR A 173 0.88 -6.10 -30.66
N LEU A 174 0.48 -6.61 -29.49
CA LEU A 174 1.21 -7.65 -28.77
C LEU A 174 1.32 -8.95 -29.58
N GLU A 175 0.25 -9.35 -30.26
CA GLU A 175 0.23 -10.55 -31.10
C GLU A 175 1.12 -10.41 -32.34
N ALA A 176 1.08 -9.27 -33.01
CA ALA A 176 1.94 -9.00 -34.16
C ALA A 176 3.43 -9.07 -33.77
N GLN A 177 3.77 -8.65 -32.55
CA GLN A 177 5.14 -8.62 -32.08
C GLN A 177 5.60 -9.92 -31.41
N PHE A 178 4.78 -10.54 -30.56
CA PHE A 178 5.16 -11.64 -29.67
C PHE A 178 4.35 -12.93 -29.89
N GLY A 179 3.45 -12.93 -30.87
CA GLY A 179 2.56 -14.05 -31.16
C GLY A 179 1.69 -14.39 -29.95
N SER A 180 1.54 -15.68 -29.68
CA SER A 180 0.76 -16.13 -28.52
C SER A 180 1.46 -15.83 -27.19
N ARG A 181 2.78 -15.62 -27.15
CA ARG A 181 3.54 -15.38 -25.90
C ARG A 181 3.43 -13.92 -25.43
N SER A 182 2.20 -13.42 -25.34
CA SER A 182 1.88 -12.12 -24.79
C SER A 182 0.78 -12.21 -23.74
N LEU A 183 0.94 -11.49 -22.65
CA LEU A 183 -0.07 -11.32 -21.61
C LEU A 183 -0.42 -9.84 -21.48
N LEU A 184 -1.72 -9.54 -21.46
CA LEU A 184 -2.24 -8.23 -21.09
C LEU A 184 -2.82 -8.34 -19.68
N LEU A 185 -2.36 -7.48 -18.79
CA LEU A 185 -2.86 -7.31 -17.44
C LEU A 185 -3.68 -6.03 -17.40
N TYR A 186 -4.94 -6.14 -17.02
CA TYR A 186 -5.79 -4.99 -16.76
C TYR A 186 -5.78 -4.74 -15.25
N LEU A 187 -5.11 -3.68 -14.83
CA LEU A 187 -4.85 -3.35 -13.43
C LEU A 187 -5.73 -2.21 -12.97
N THR A 188 -6.57 -2.46 -11.96
CA THR A 188 -7.44 -1.46 -11.32
C THR A 188 -7.25 -1.45 -9.80
N PRO A 189 -7.65 -0.41 -9.06
CA PRO A 189 -7.59 -0.44 -7.60
C PRO A 189 -8.35 -1.64 -7.02
N TRP A 190 -9.64 -1.78 -7.36
CA TRP A 190 -10.54 -2.87 -6.98
C TRP A 190 -10.97 -3.69 -8.19
N ARG A 191 -11.63 -4.84 -7.95
CA ARG A 191 -12.08 -5.76 -9.02
C ARG A 191 -13.05 -5.05 -9.95
N ARG A 192 -12.64 -4.91 -11.20
CA ARG A 192 -13.45 -4.36 -12.30
C ARG A 192 -13.01 -5.02 -13.59
N ASP A 193 -13.98 -5.35 -14.43
CA ASP A 193 -13.70 -5.76 -15.80
C ASP A 193 -13.56 -4.54 -16.72
N PRO A 194 -12.78 -4.63 -17.82
CA PRO A 194 -12.77 -3.59 -18.83
C PRO A 194 -14.16 -3.31 -19.39
N ASP A 195 -14.42 -2.06 -19.72
CA ASP A 195 -15.67 -1.64 -20.36
C ASP A 195 -15.84 -2.34 -21.71
N GLU A 196 -17.08 -2.69 -22.06
CA GLU A 196 -17.40 -3.43 -23.30
C GLU A 196 -16.98 -2.68 -24.58
N ALA A 197 -16.90 -1.34 -24.51
CA ALA A 197 -16.39 -0.51 -25.58
C ALA A 197 -14.90 -0.79 -25.84
N SER A 198 -14.11 -1.05 -24.80
CA SER A 198 -12.68 -1.33 -24.90
C SER A 198 -12.38 -2.74 -25.40
N LEU A 199 -13.20 -3.70 -24.95
CA LEU A 199 -13.10 -5.10 -25.34
C LEU A 199 -14.47 -5.78 -25.17
N THR A 200 -14.98 -6.41 -26.23
CA THR A 200 -16.28 -7.08 -26.13
C THR A 200 -16.22 -8.26 -25.14
N VAL A 201 -17.36 -8.63 -24.55
CA VAL A 201 -17.44 -9.76 -23.61
C VAL A 201 -16.90 -11.06 -24.23
N ALA A 202 -17.20 -11.32 -25.51
CA ALA A 202 -16.72 -12.50 -26.22
C ALA A 202 -15.19 -12.50 -26.41
N GLU A 203 -14.61 -11.38 -26.86
CA GLU A 203 -13.16 -11.24 -26.99
C GLU A 203 -12.46 -11.38 -25.63
N ARG A 204 -13.04 -10.78 -24.59
CA ARG A 204 -12.54 -10.88 -23.21
C ARG A 204 -12.52 -12.31 -22.72
N GLN A 205 -13.62 -13.05 -22.91
CA GLN A 205 -13.71 -14.46 -22.53
C GLN A 205 -12.67 -15.30 -23.27
N GLN A 206 -12.59 -15.16 -24.59
CA GLN A 206 -11.62 -15.87 -25.43
C GLN A 206 -10.17 -15.62 -24.97
N LEU A 207 -9.80 -14.36 -24.71
CA LEU A 207 -8.46 -13.99 -24.26
C LEU A 207 -8.17 -14.48 -22.84
N THR A 208 -9.18 -14.49 -21.97
CA THR A 208 -9.07 -14.99 -20.60
C THR A 208 -8.86 -16.51 -20.60
N GLU A 209 -9.64 -17.26 -21.37
CA GLU A 209 -9.50 -18.71 -21.52
C GLU A 209 -8.15 -19.08 -22.15
N ALA A 210 -7.67 -18.29 -23.12
CA ALA A 210 -6.37 -18.47 -23.73
C ALA A 210 -5.17 -18.05 -22.83
N GLY A 211 -5.42 -17.52 -21.62
CA GLY A 211 -4.38 -17.03 -20.71
C GLY A 211 -3.58 -15.84 -21.26
N ARG A 212 -4.23 -15.01 -22.09
CA ARG A 212 -3.64 -13.81 -22.73
C ARG A 212 -4.19 -12.50 -22.15
N LEU A 213 -5.23 -12.56 -21.32
CA LEU A 213 -5.76 -11.43 -20.55
C LEU A 213 -6.05 -11.86 -19.11
N ARG A 214 -5.68 -11.02 -18.13
CA ARG A 214 -6.13 -11.14 -16.74
C ARG A 214 -6.44 -9.78 -16.14
N CYS A 215 -7.58 -9.68 -15.46
CA CYS A 215 -7.87 -8.56 -14.58
C CYS A 215 -7.14 -8.82 -13.25
N ILE A 216 -6.30 -7.87 -12.83
CA ILE A 216 -5.61 -7.86 -11.55
C ILE A 216 -5.94 -6.56 -10.82
N THR A 217 -5.60 -6.50 -9.54
CA THR A 217 -5.95 -5.35 -8.70
C THR A 217 -4.79 -4.92 -7.84
N TYR A 218 -4.76 -3.63 -7.49
CA TYR A 218 -3.81 -3.14 -6.51
C TYR A 218 -4.02 -3.83 -5.16
N TYR A 219 -5.26 -3.89 -4.68
CA TYR A 219 -5.57 -4.42 -3.36
C TYR A 219 -5.34 -5.93 -3.21
N ASP A 220 -5.72 -6.75 -4.21
CA ASP A 220 -5.63 -8.22 -4.05
C ASP A 220 -4.31 -8.82 -4.57
N HIS A 221 -3.55 -8.09 -5.40
CA HIS A 221 -2.39 -8.66 -6.09
C HIS A 221 -1.12 -7.81 -5.92
N VAL A 222 -1.14 -6.52 -6.25
CA VAL A 222 0.05 -5.67 -6.17
C VAL A 222 0.46 -5.43 -4.72
N LEU A 223 -0.48 -5.09 -3.84
CA LEU A 223 -0.20 -4.80 -2.45
C LEU A 223 0.38 -6.03 -1.70
N PRO A 224 -0.21 -7.24 -1.78
CA PRO A 224 0.39 -8.44 -1.21
C PRO A 224 1.76 -8.78 -1.81
N MET A 225 1.93 -8.60 -3.12
CA MET A 225 3.22 -8.78 -3.80
C MET A 225 4.29 -7.86 -3.21
N LEU A 226 4.01 -6.55 -3.08
CA LEU A 226 4.97 -5.58 -2.54
C LEU A 226 5.27 -5.82 -1.06
N GLN A 227 4.26 -6.14 -0.25
CA GLN A 227 4.42 -6.49 1.16
C GLN A 227 5.30 -7.76 1.33
N GLY A 228 5.11 -8.77 0.47
CA GLY A 228 5.95 -9.97 0.45
C GLY A 228 7.39 -9.69 0.02
N CYS A 229 7.59 -8.78 -0.94
CA CYS A 229 8.93 -8.34 -1.36
C CYS A 229 9.64 -7.54 -0.27
N LEU A 230 8.91 -6.71 0.50
CA LEU A 230 9.47 -5.84 1.54
C LEU A 230 10.29 -6.62 2.58
N ALA A 231 9.93 -7.86 2.90
CA ALA A 231 10.69 -8.71 3.82
C ALA A 231 12.07 -9.13 3.27
N GLN A 232 12.24 -9.11 1.96
CA GLN A 232 13.47 -9.55 1.26
C GLN A 232 14.38 -8.38 0.87
N VAL A 233 13.84 -7.16 0.79
CA VAL A 233 14.59 -5.95 0.45
C VAL A 233 15.50 -5.53 1.62
N GLN A 234 16.81 -5.64 1.41
CA GLN A 234 17.83 -5.20 2.37
C GLN A 234 18.29 -3.76 2.15
N ALA A 235 18.17 -3.24 0.93
CA ALA A 235 18.60 -1.87 0.59
C ALA A 235 17.71 -0.84 1.31
N PRO A 236 18.24 -0.04 2.26
CA PRO A 236 17.41 0.83 3.09
C PRO A 236 16.60 1.86 2.30
N VAL A 237 17.19 2.43 1.25
CA VAL A 237 16.53 3.42 0.39
C VAL A 237 15.34 2.79 -0.35
N VAL A 238 15.53 1.61 -0.93
CA VAL A 238 14.47 0.89 -1.63
C VAL A 238 13.36 0.52 -0.66
N ARG A 239 13.72 0.03 0.53
CA ARG A 239 12.77 -0.33 1.59
C ARG A 239 11.88 0.86 1.98
N GLN A 240 12.47 2.03 2.24
CA GLN A 240 11.74 3.24 2.62
C GLN A 240 10.82 3.76 1.52
N ILE A 241 11.26 3.72 0.26
CA ILE A 241 10.42 4.12 -0.88
C ILE A 241 9.29 3.13 -1.10
N LEU A 242 9.56 1.83 -0.94
CA LEU A 242 8.57 0.77 -1.05
C LEU A 242 7.50 0.86 0.04
N GLU A 243 7.90 1.11 1.30
CA GLU A 243 6.97 1.36 2.42
C GLU A 243 6.05 2.56 2.14
N GLN A 244 6.60 3.66 1.62
CA GLN A 244 5.80 4.82 1.24
C GLN A 244 4.87 4.54 0.05
N TYR A 245 5.30 3.74 -0.93
CA TYR A 245 4.47 3.40 -2.07
C TYR A 245 3.33 2.45 -1.69
N ILE A 246 3.60 1.47 -0.82
CA ILE A 246 2.58 0.62 -0.20
C ILE A 246 1.51 1.48 0.49
N GLN A 247 1.92 2.44 1.31
CA GLN A 247 0.97 3.38 1.94
C GLN A 247 0.21 4.23 0.92
N ALA A 248 0.83 4.63 -0.20
CA ALA A 248 0.13 5.37 -1.25
C ALA A 248 -0.96 4.49 -1.91
N ILE A 249 -0.65 3.22 -2.16
CA ILE A 249 -1.62 2.24 -2.68
C ILE A 249 -2.77 1.98 -1.69
N GLU A 250 -2.49 1.92 -0.39
CA GLU A 250 -3.52 1.75 0.66
C GLU A 250 -4.50 2.93 0.74
N ASN A 251 -4.18 4.06 0.10
CA ASN A 251 -5.03 5.25 0.00
C ASN A 251 -5.63 5.45 -1.41
N LEU A 252 -5.55 4.45 -2.30
CA LEU A 252 -6.26 4.38 -3.58
C LEU A 252 -7.75 4.03 -3.43
#